data_AF-A0A8J9YPY8-F1
#
_entry.id   AF-A0A8J9YPY8-F1
#
_cell.length_a   1.000
_cell.length_b   1.000
_cell.length_c   1.000
_cell.angle_alpha   90.00
_cell.angle_beta   90.00
_cell.angle_gamma   90.00
#
_symmetry.space_group_name_H-M   'P 1'
#
loop_
_entity.id
_entity.type
_entity.pdbx_description
1 polymer ?
#
loop_
_entity_poly.entity_id
_entity_poly.type
_entity_poly.pdbx_seq_one_letter_code
_entity_poly.pdbx_strand_id
1 'polypeptide(L)'
;MAAPMVRIRSISQLFIKRSHLVACARLKYSTRKDDGTLCHPELAVTSDGRTIVCYHPSKPFPYEQTRPLPPLDHMSVEAGATQEDILKLTFKEQTTEHLAGPDNKKLEQMFFIHENRWWGSSKVRRRKSNEPKDRETELWQPPKDQ
;
A
#
# COMPACT_ATOMS: atom_id res chain seq x y z
N MET A 1 -25.63 29.81 85.53
CA MET A 1 -25.35 28.94 84.37
C MET A 1 -25.54 29.77 83.11
N ALA A 2 -24.45 30.11 82.42
CA ALA A 2 -24.45 31.02 81.27
C ALA A 2 -24.47 30.22 79.95
N ALA A 3 -25.40 30.52 79.05
CA ALA A 3 -25.47 29.93 77.72
C ALA A 3 -24.70 30.79 76.70
N PRO A 4 -23.82 30.23 75.85
CA PRO A 4 -23.18 31.00 74.79
C PRO A 4 -24.07 31.07 73.54
N MET A 5 -24.38 32.30 73.08
CA MET A 5 -25.00 32.55 71.78
C MET A 5 -23.97 32.34 70.66
N VAL A 6 -24.24 31.40 69.76
CA VAL A 6 -23.41 31.15 68.56
C VAL A 6 -23.86 32.09 67.44
N ARG A 7 -22.91 32.92 66.97
CA ARG A 7 -23.12 33.90 65.89
C ARG A 7 -22.96 33.20 64.54
N ILE A 8 -24.07 32.99 63.84
CA ILE A 8 -24.09 32.39 62.49
C ILE A 8 -23.45 33.39 61.50
N ARG A 9 -22.39 32.97 60.80
CA ARG A 9 -21.78 33.75 59.72
C ARG A 9 -22.53 33.51 58.41
N SER A 10 -22.91 34.60 57.77
CA SER A 10 -23.49 34.68 56.41
C SER A 10 -22.66 33.91 55.40
N ILE A 11 -23.28 32.95 54.71
CA ILE A 11 -22.71 32.27 53.54
C ILE A 11 -23.19 33.04 52.32
N SER A 12 -22.41 34.02 51.89
CA SER A 12 -22.57 34.62 50.57
C SER A 12 -21.21 34.63 49.89
N GLN A 13 -21.23 34.26 48.61
CA GLN A 13 -20.14 34.26 47.64
C GLN A 13 -19.31 32.98 47.53
N LEU A 14 -19.75 32.06 46.65
CA LEU A 14 -18.86 31.35 45.72
C LEU A 14 -19.65 31.00 44.44
N PHE A 15 -19.99 32.01 43.64
CA PHE A 15 -20.31 31.79 42.22
C PHE A 15 -18.99 31.59 41.47
N ILE A 16 -18.49 30.35 41.48
CA ILE A 16 -17.39 29.94 40.61
C ILE A 16 -17.99 29.80 39.21
N LYS A 17 -17.69 30.77 38.34
CA LYS A 17 -17.95 30.66 36.90
C LYS A 17 -17.24 29.41 36.40
N ARG A 18 -17.99 28.37 36.06
CA ARG A 18 -17.48 27.20 35.34
C ARG A 18 -17.13 27.65 33.91
N SER A 19 -15.88 28.09 33.71
CA SER A 19 -15.27 28.05 32.38
C SER A 19 -15.26 26.58 31.97
N HIS A 20 -16.06 26.24 30.96
CA HIS A 20 -16.05 24.90 30.37
C HIS A 20 -14.63 24.62 29.88
N LEU A 21 -13.89 23.79 30.62
CA LEU A 21 -12.67 23.19 30.13
C LEU A 21 -13.09 22.28 28.98
N VAL A 22 -12.89 22.74 27.74
CA VAL A 22 -13.01 21.92 26.54
C VAL A 22 -11.89 20.88 26.65
N ALA A 23 -12.22 19.74 27.23
CA ALA A 23 -11.36 18.59 27.20
C ALA A 23 -11.31 18.11 25.75
N CYS A 24 -10.27 18.52 25.01
CA CYS A 24 -9.78 17.70 23.91
C CYS A 24 -9.37 16.36 24.53
N ALA A 25 -10.30 15.41 24.56
CA ALA A 25 -10.01 14.04 24.94
C ALA A 25 -9.14 13.45 23.83
N ARG A 26 -7.82 13.70 23.89
CA ARG A 26 -6.84 12.88 23.21
C ARG A 26 -6.98 11.50 23.83
N LEU A 27 -7.75 10.63 23.18
CA LEU A 27 -7.90 9.26 23.63
C LEU A 27 -6.51 8.63 23.53
N LYS A 28 -5.82 8.54 24.68
CA LYS A 28 -4.52 7.86 24.80
C LYS A 28 -4.65 6.36 24.57
N TYR A 29 -5.88 5.85 24.51
CA TYR A 29 -6.16 4.50 24.06
C TYR A 29 -6.29 4.53 22.54
N SER A 30 -5.33 3.94 21.85
CA SER A 30 -5.57 3.52 20.48
C SER A 30 -6.64 2.43 20.53
N THR A 31 -7.75 2.62 19.85
CA THR A 31 -8.78 1.57 19.68
C THR A 31 -8.26 0.40 18.86
N ARG A 32 -7.11 0.57 18.18
CA ARG A 32 -6.50 -0.40 17.28
C ARG A 32 -5.09 -0.79 17.75
N LYS A 33 -4.78 -2.09 17.71
CA LYS A 33 -3.39 -2.56 17.88
C LYS A 33 -2.58 -2.14 16.65
N ASP A 34 -1.30 -1.82 16.81
CA ASP A 34 -0.41 -1.54 15.67
C ASP A 34 -0.21 -2.83 14.87
N ASP A 35 -1.05 -3.01 13.84
CA ASP A 35 -1.30 -4.27 13.12
C ASP A 35 -0.79 -4.23 11.67
N GLY A 36 0.20 -3.39 11.37
CA GLY A 36 0.74 -3.25 10.01
C GLY A 36 -0.09 -2.35 9.09
N THR A 37 -0.97 -1.52 9.66
CA THR A 37 -1.77 -0.56 8.89
C THR A 37 -0.91 0.59 8.35
N LEU A 38 -1.18 1.00 7.10
CA LEU A 38 -0.46 2.08 6.39
C LEU A 38 -0.74 3.49 6.94
N CYS A 39 -1.65 3.66 7.91
CA CYS A 39 -2.02 4.95 8.48
C CYS A 39 -2.22 4.88 9.99
N HIS A 40 -2.06 6.02 10.67
CA HIS A 40 -2.37 6.18 12.09
C HIS A 40 -3.59 7.09 12.26
N PRO A 41 -4.82 6.56 12.22
CA PRO A 41 -6.01 7.39 12.32
C PRO A 41 -6.19 7.93 13.75
N GLU A 42 -6.40 9.24 13.86
CA GLU A 42 -6.84 9.92 15.07
C GLU A 42 -8.27 10.42 14.88
N LEU A 43 -9.15 10.01 15.79
CA LEU A 43 -10.55 10.41 15.81
C LEU A 43 -10.75 11.52 16.83
N ALA A 44 -11.43 12.58 16.42
CA ALA A 44 -11.84 13.68 17.28
C ALA A 44 -13.32 13.97 17.07
N VAL A 45 -13.96 14.53 18.10
CA VAL A 45 -15.32 15.06 18.01
C VAL A 45 -15.24 16.55 18.28
N THR A 46 -15.98 17.33 17.48
CA THR A 46 -16.11 18.79 17.68
C THR A 46 -16.76 19.11 19.03
N SER A 47 -16.53 20.31 19.57
CA SER A 47 -17.11 20.76 20.86
C SER A 47 -18.63 20.62 20.92
N ASP A 48 -19.27 20.76 19.77
CA ASP A 48 -20.73 20.75 19.63
C ASP A 48 -21.29 19.32 19.57
N GLY A 49 -20.42 18.30 19.47
CA GLY A 49 -20.80 16.89 19.42
C GLY A 49 -21.47 16.44 18.10
N ARG A 50 -21.62 17.35 17.13
CA ARG A 50 -22.38 17.09 15.88
C ARG A 50 -21.52 16.53 14.76
N THR A 51 -20.22 16.80 14.77
CA THR A 51 -19.29 16.41 13.71
C THR A 51 -18.14 15.60 14.27
N ILE A 52 -17.89 14.45 13.64
CA ILE A 52 -16.73 13.60 13.86
C ILE A 52 -15.65 14.00 12.84
N VAL A 53 -14.44 14.27 13.32
CA VAL A 53 -13.28 14.63 12.52
C VAL A 53 -12.29 13.47 12.54
N CYS A 54 -11.81 13.06 11.37
CA CYS A 54 -10.87 11.97 11.21
C CYS A 54 -9.57 12.50 10.61
N TYR A 55 -8.47 12.41 11.36
CA TYR A 55 -7.12 12.70 10.86
C TYR A 55 -6.41 11.39 10.56
N HIS A 56 -5.99 11.15 9.32
CA HIS A 56 -5.39 9.86 8.91
C HIS A 56 -4.04 10.05 8.19
N PRO A 57 -2.97 10.45 8.90
CA PRO A 57 -1.64 10.50 8.33
C PRO A 57 -1.21 9.11 7.83
N SER A 58 -0.61 9.07 6.65
CA SER A 58 0.05 7.87 6.13
C SER A 58 1.40 7.68 6.83
N LYS A 59 1.73 6.43 7.17
CA LYS A 59 3.02 6.05 7.75
C LYS A 59 4.01 5.72 6.62
N PRO A 60 5.22 6.31 6.60
CA PRO A 60 6.25 5.89 5.66
C PRO A 60 6.76 4.48 6.03
N PHE A 61 7.22 3.72 5.02
CA PHE A 61 7.90 2.46 5.26
C PHE A 61 9.29 2.70 5.85
N PRO A 62 9.65 2.09 7.00
CA PRO A 62 10.94 2.36 7.65
C PRO A 62 12.10 1.73 6.88
N TYR A 63 13.22 2.46 6.80
CA TYR A 63 14.41 2.02 6.04
C TYR A 63 14.98 0.69 6.54
N GLU A 64 14.97 0.47 7.86
CA GLU A 64 15.47 -0.75 8.50
C GLU A 64 14.72 -2.02 8.09
N GLN A 65 13.49 -1.89 7.57
CA GLN A 65 12.69 -3.01 7.08
C GLN A 65 12.85 -3.25 5.57
N THR A 66 13.69 -2.46 4.88
CA THR A 66 14.03 -2.69 3.47
C THR A 66 15.17 -3.69 3.34
N ARG A 67 15.27 -4.34 2.18
CA ARG A 67 16.44 -5.16 1.81
C ARG A 67 17.16 -4.48 0.65
N PRO A 68 18.51 -4.51 0.61
CA PRO A 68 19.24 -4.00 -0.54
C PRO A 68 18.89 -4.81 -1.79
N LEU A 69 18.92 -4.16 -2.95
CA LEU A 69 18.80 -4.85 -4.23
C LEU A 69 20.03 -5.75 -4.44
N PRO A 70 19.86 -7.00 -4.88
CA PRO A 70 21.00 -7.85 -5.19
C PRO A 70 21.83 -7.23 -6.33
N PRO A 71 23.16 -7.39 -6.31
CA PRO A 71 24.00 -7.04 -7.46
C PRO A 71 23.50 -7.76 -8.71
N LEU A 72 23.40 -7.03 -9.82
CA LEU A 72 23.06 -7.62 -11.11
C LEU A 72 24.31 -8.29 -11.68
N ASP A 73 24.66 -9.47 -11.17
CA ASP A 73 25.77 -10.25 -11.69
C ASP A 73 25.28 -11.12 -12.86
N HIS A 74 25.74 -10.80 -14.06
CA HIS A 74 25.52 -11.60 -15.25
C HIS A 74 26.73 -11.42 -16.13
N MET A 75 27.70 -12.33 -16.06
CA MET A 75 28.60 -12.71 -17.14
C MET A 75 29.50 -13.85 -16.63
N SER A 76 29.00 -15.09 -16.63
CA SER A 76 29.88 -16.26 -16.65
C SER A 76 30.35 -16.46 -18.09
N VAL A 77 31.33 -15.66 -18.50
CA VAL A 77 31.93 -15.75 -19.83
C VAL A 77 33.15 -16.67 -19.74
N GLU A 78 33.19 -17.69 -20.58
CA GLU A 78 34.35 -18.56 -20.71
C GLU A 78 35.62 -17.73 -21.02
N ALA A 79 36.66 -17.93 -20.22
CA ALA A 79 37.91 -17.18 -20.29
C ALA A 79 38.69 -17.48 -21.57
N GLY A 80 38.34 -16.83 -22.69
CA GLY A 80 39.10 -17.00 -23.94
C GLY A 80 38.53 -16.36 -25.21
N ALA A 81 37.26 -15.94 -25.24
CA ALA A 81 36.67 -15.31 -26.42
C ALA A 81 36.81 -13.78 -26.40
N THR A 82 36.93 -13.15 -27.57
CA THR A 82 36.95 -11.69 -27.67
C THR A 82 35.57 -11.13 -27.26
N GLN A 83 35.54 -9.97 -26.60
CA GLN A 83 34.32 -9.39 -26.04
C GLN A 83 33.19 -9.28 -27.07
N GLU A 84 33.52 -8.95 -28.32
CA GLU A 84 32.54 -8.79 -29.40
C GLU A 84 31.94 -10.12 -29.88
N ASP A 85 32.74 -11.18 -29.89
CA ASP A 85 32.29 -12.51 -30.33
C ASP A 85 31.37 -13.15 -29.30
N ILE A 86 31.65 -12.94 -28.00
CA ILE A 86 30.80 -13.38 -26.90
C ILE A 86 29.41 -12.73 -27.01
N LEU A 87 29.35 -11.42 -27.21
CA LEU A 87 28.09 -10.68 -27.31
C LEU A 87 27.25 -11.13 -28.52
N LYS A 88 27.90 -11.40 -29.65
CA LYS A 88 27.22 -11.89 -30.86
C LYS A 88 26.70 -13.32 -30.68
N LEU A 89 27.43 -14.18 -29.97
CA LEU A 89 27.03 -15.57 -29.72
C LEU A 89 25.87 -15.64 -28.73
N THR A 90 25.96 -14.95 -27.59
CA THR A 90 24.87 -14.91 -26.59
C THR A 90 23.59 -14.35 -27.17
N PHE A 91 23.68 -13.30 -28.00
CA PHE A 91 22.51 -12.72 -28.67
C PHE A 91 21.86 -13.68 -29.67
N LYS A 92 22.67 -14.40 -30.46
CA LYS A 92 22.15 -15.39 -31.43
C LYS A 92 21.46 -16.57 -30.74
N GLU A 93 22.06 -17.11 -29.68
CA GLU A 93 21.50 -18.22 -28.91
C GLU A 93 20.13 -17.85 -28.32
N GLN A 94 20.01 -16.64 -27.73
CA GLN A 94 18.74 -16.11 -27.24
C GLN A 94 17.68 -15.98 -28.35
N THR A 95 18.05 -15.56 -29.56
CA THR A 95 17.08 -15.45 -30.67
C THR A 95 16.53 -16.79 -31.13
N THR A 96 17.34 -17.85 -31.14
CA THR A 96 16.87 -19.19 -31.55
C THR A 96 15.88 -19.80 -30.57
N GLU A 97 16.13 -19.65 -29.27
CA GLU A 97 15.20 -20.09 -28.22
C GLU A 97 13.88 -19.27 -28.26
N HIS A 98 13.98 -17.97 -28.54
CA HIS A 98 12.81 -17.10 -28.66
C HIS A 98 11.92 -17.39 -29.87
N LEU A 99 12.48 -17.88 -30.99
CA LEU A 99 11.72 -18.15 -32.21
C LEU A 99 10.87 -19.42 -32.11
N ALA A 100 11.36 -20.46 -31.43
CA ALA A 100 10.62 -21.72 -31.25
C ALA A 100 9.53 -21.60 -30.17
N GLY A 101 9.74 -20.72 -29.18
CA GLY A 101 8.86 -20.55 -28.04
C GLY A 101 8.98 -21.71 -27.03
N PRO A 102 8.79 -21.45 -25.73
CA PRO A 102 8.83 -22.49 -24.70
C PRO A 102 7.63 -23.42 -24.79
N ASP A 103 7.84 -24.69 -24.44
CA ASP A 103 6.79 -25.69 -24.33
C ASP A 103 5.72 -25.31 -23.29
N ASN A 104 4.47 -25.73 -23.50
CA ASN A 104 3.36 -25.47 -22.57
C ASN A 104 3.64 -25.98 -21.14
N LYS A 105 4.36 -27.09 -21.00
CA LYS A 105 4.80 -27.61 -19.69
C LYS A 105 5.83 -26.72 -19.03
N LYS A 106 6.74 -26.13 -19.82
CA LYS A 106 7.71 -25.16 -19.32
C LYS A 106 7.01 -23.88 -18.87
N LEU A 107 6.02 -23.43 -19.63
CA LEU A 107 5.15 -22.31 -19.26
C LEU A 107 4.39 -22.58 -17.96
N GLU A 108 3.88 -23.79 -17.77
CA GLU A 108 3.22 -24.17 -16.52
C GLU A 108 4.15 -24.07 -15.31
N GLN A 109 5.38 -24.56 -15.44
CA GLN A 109 6.37 -24.48 -14.37
C GLN A 109 6.79 -23.02 -14.06
N MET A 110 6.92 -22.18 -15.09
CA MET A 110 7.30 -20.77 -14.93
C MET A 110 6.20 -19.92 -14.28
N PHE A 111 4.95 -20.11 -14.71
CA PHE A 111 3.82 -19.27 -14.30
C PHE A 111 2.95 -19.87 -13.21
N PHE A 112 3.19 -21.13 -12.82
CA PHE A 112 2.37 -21.88 -11.88
C PHE A 112 0.89 -21.95 -12.30
N ILE A 113 0.64 -22.02 -13.61
CA ILE A 113 -0.69 -22.12 -14.22
C ILE A 113 -0.72 -23.39 -15.06
N HIS A 114 -1.80 -24.16 -14.98
CA HIS A 114 -1.96 -25.38 -15.75
C HIS A 114 -1.83 -25.16 -17.28
N GLU A 115 -1.15 -26.09 -17.98
CA GLU A 115 -0.88 -26.04 -19.43
C GLU A 115 -2.13 -25.79 -20.32
N ASN A 116 -3.30 -26.28 -19.90
CA ASN A 116 -4.65 -25.95 -20.42
C ASN A 116 -4.91 -24.51 -20.84
N ARG A 117 -4.31 -23.53 -20.17
CA ARG A 117 -4.54 -22.13 -20.50
C ARG A 117 -3.94 -21.74 -21.87
N TRP A 118 -2.91 -22.45 -22.30
CA TRP A 118 -2.12 -22.15 -23.50
C TRP A 118 -2.59 -22.91 -24.73
N TRP A 119 -3.48 -23.90 -24.58
CA TRP A 119 -4.12 -24.52 -25.73
C TRP A 119 -5.07 -23.53 -26.40
N GLY A 120 -4.88 -23.36 -27.70
CA GLY A 120 -5.76 -22.56 -28.53
C GLY A 120 -7.19 -23.08 -28.45
N SER A 121 -8.16 -22.17 -28.42
CA SER A 121 -9.56 -22.58 -28.60
C SER A 121 -9.78 -22.86 -30.09
N SER A 122 -10.17 -24.09 -30.41
CA SER A 122 -10.52 -24.50 -31.78
C SER A 122 -11.77 -23.79 -32.33
N LYS A 123 -12.59 -23.22 -31.45
CA LYS A 123 -13.80 -22.47 -31.82
C LYS A 123 -13.54 -20.98 -31.64
N VAL A 124 -14.02 -20.19 -32.59
CA VAL A 124 -14.09 -18.72 -32.45
C VAL A 124 -15.10 -18.40 -31.34
N ARG A 125 -14.63 -18.30 -30.10
CA ARG A 125 -15.41 -17.69 -29.02
C ARG A 125 -15.67 -16.24 -29.43
N ARG A 126 -16.92 -15.80 -29.42
CA ARG A 126 -17.27 -14.41 -29.69
C ARG A 126 -16.62 -13.53 -28.62
N ARG A 127 -15.49 -12.92 -28.97
CA ARG A 127 -14.85 -11.87 -28.18
C ARG A 127 -15.44 -10.55 -28.63
N LYS A 128 -15.81 -9.70 -27.69
CA LYS A 128 -16.21 -8.34 -28.01
C LYS A 128 -14.92 -7.58 -28.34
N SER A 129 -14.78 -7.15 -29.59
CA SER A 129 -13.57 -6.41 -30.04
C SER A 129 -13.44 -5.06 -29.35
N ASN A 130 -14.57 -4.41 -29.07
CA ASN A 130 -14.63 -3.04 -28.57
C ASN A 130 -15.46 -3.04 -27.28
N GLU A 131 -14.94 -3.64 -26.21
CA GLU A 131 -15.54 -3.49 -24.88
C GLU A 131 -15.32 -2.06 -24.38
N PRO A 132 -16.34 -1.42 -23.77
CA PRO A 132 -16.17 -0.09 -23.20
C PRO A 132 -15.11 -0.16 -22.08
N LYS A 133 -14.07 0.66 -22.22
CA LYS A 133 -12.95 0.71 -21.28
C LYS A 133 -13.36 1.52 -20.05
N ASP A 134 -13.13 0.98 -18.85
CA ASP A 134 -13.41 1.67 -17.59
C ASP A 134 -12.35 2.73 -17.27
N ARG A 135 -12.74 3.79 -16.56
CA ARG A 135 -11.97 5.04 -16.39
C ARG A 135 -10.65 4.87 -15.64
N GLU A 136 -10.53 3.83 -14.82
CA GLU A 136 -9.32 3.57 -14.04
C GLU A 136 -8.20 2.89 -14.87
N THR A 137 -8.48 2.44 -16.09
CA THR A 137 -7.55 1.67 -16.93
C THR A 137 -6.67 2.50 -17.90
N GLU A 138 -6.64 3.84 -17.77
CA GLU A 138 -5.97 4.74 -18.73
C GLU A 138 -4.66 5.39 -18.23
N LEU A 139 -4.26 5.20 -16.97
CA LEU A 139 -3.14 5.96 -16.42
C LEU A 139 -1.75 5.57 -16.96
N TRP A 140 -1.63 4.49 -17.72
CA TRP A 140 -0.38 4.19 -18.44
C TRP A 140 -0.64 3.34 -19.68
N GLN A 141 -0.71 3.97 -20.85
CA GLN A 141 -0.37 3.32 -22.11
C GLN A 141 0.86 4.05 -22.65
N PRO A 142 1.97 3.34 -22.95
CA PRO A 142 3.09 3.98 -23.61
C PRO A 142 2.62 4.56 -24.95
N PRO A 143 3.19 5.70 -25.38
CA PRO A 143 2.83 6.31 -26.65
C PRO A 143 2.95 5.27 -27.76
N LYS A 144 1.91 5.15 -28.59
CA LYS A 144 2.01 4.37 -29.83
C LYS A 144 2.90 5.18 -30.76
N ASP A 145 4.13 4.72 -30.94
CA ASP A 145 5.04 5.29 -31.93
C ASP A 145 4.34 5.32 -33.30
N GLN A 146 4.43 6.49 -33.94
CA GLN A 146 3.70 6.91 -35.13
C GLN A 146 4.38 6.43 -36.41
#